data_AF-A0A3N5P429-F1
#
_entry.id   AF-A0A3N5P429-F1
#
_cell.length_a   1.000
_cell.length_b   1.000
_cell.length_c   1.000
_cell.angle_alpha   90.00
_cell.angle_beta   90.00
_cell.angle_gamma   90.00
#
_symmetry.space_group_name_H-M   'P 1'
#
loop_
_entity.id
_entity.type
_entity.pdbx_description
1 polymer ?
#
loop_
_entity_poly.entity_id
_entity_poly.type
_entity_poly.pdbx_seq_one_letter_code
_entity_poly.pdbx_strand_id
1 'polypeptide(L)'
;MNHENCSAMSICDDWREKRRDGYCRDCLFYRDTPVTPEGKMRTFETGATRDTEGGKEDYEGFLSPMVLKRFAEYMSKHRIQADGTVRASDNWQRGIPRDVYIKSAWRHFMDVWLEHRGQKSRDGLEDALCGLMFNVMGYLFQVLREGKRSEIA
;
A
#
# COMPACT_ATOMS: atom_id res chain seq x y z
N MET A 1 29.14 31.57 -9.20
CA MET A 1 29.17 32.44 -8.01
C MET A 1 27.92 32.16 -7.20
N ASN A 2 28.10 31.84 -5.92
CA ASN A 2 27.09 31.39 -4.95
C ASN A 2 26.14 32.51 -4.51
N HIS A 3 24.90 32.14 -4.15
CA HIS A 3 24.02 32.74 -3.13
C HIS A 3 22.87 31.73 -2.91
N GLU A 4 22.92 30.80 -1.95
CA GLU A 4 22.63 30.91 -0.51
C GLU A 4 21.34 31.68 -0.13
N ASN A 5 20.43 30.91 0.48
CA ASN A 5 19.42 31.24 1.50
C ASN A 5 18.09 31.91 1.10
N CYS A 6 17.01 31.12 1.14
CA CYS A 6 15.65 31.62 1.36
C CYS A 6 14.96 30.75 2.43
N SER A 7 14.81 31.32 3.62
CA SER A 7 14.21 30.74 4.82
C SER A 7 12.67 30.73 4.77
N ALA A 8 12.08 29.62 5.21
CA ALA A 8 10.78 29.44 5.88
C ALA A 8 9.54 30.32 5.53
N MET A 9 8.49 29.62 5.08
CA MET A 9 7.06 29.80 5.39
C MET A 9 6.39 31.19 5.28
N SER A 10 5.58 31.33 4.22
CA SER A 10 4.16 31.65 4.36
C SER A 10 3.39 30.74 3.39
N ILE A 11 2.84 29.65 3.90
CA ILE A 11 1.39 29.43 3.99
C ILE A 11 0.72 29.54 2.62
N CYS A 12 0.48 28.35 2.08
CA CYS A 12 -0.29 28.03 0.89
C CYS A 12 -1.74 28.50 1.05
N ASP A 13 -2.10 29.64 0.45
CA ASP A 13 -3.51 30.11 0.45
C ASP A 13 -4.14 30.19 -0.94
N ASP A 14 -3.51 29.63 -1.99
CA ASP A 14 -4.17 29.61 -3.29
C ASP A 14 -3.89 28.34 -4.10
N TRP A 15 -4.79 27.37 -4.00
CA TRP A 15 -4.77 26.12 -4.77
C TRP A 15 -5.08 26.32 -6.28
N ARG A 16 -5.14 27.57 -6.79
CA ARG A 16 -5.44 27.86 -8.20
C ARG A 16 -4.29 28.42 -9.06
N GLU A 17 -3.09 28.61 -8.54
CA GLU A 17 -1.96 29.06 -9.37
C GLU A 17 -0.95 27.95 -9.66
N LYS A 18 -1.22 27.26 -10.78
CA LYS A 18 -0.33 26.32 -11.48
C LYS A 18 1.03 26.98 -11.79
N ARG A 19 2.14 26.35 -11.39
CA ARG A 19 3.41 26.51 -12.11
C ARG A 19 3.47 25.59 -13.32
N ARG A 20 4.18 26.04 -14.34
CA ARG A 20 4.23 25.52 -15.72
C ARG A 20 5.01 24.20 -15.88
N ASP A 21 5.40 23.59 -14.77
CA ASP A 21 6.22 22.39 -14.66
C ASP A 21 5.56 21.27 -13.84
N GLY A 22 4.38 21.49 -13.24
CA GLY A 22 3.49 20.42 -12.79
C GLY A 22 3.78 19.76 -11.43
N TYR A 23 4.65 20.31 -10.58
CA TYR A 23 5.00 19.68 -9.30
C TYR A 23 4.70 20.55 -8.06
N CYS A 24 4.09 19.93 -7.03
CA CYS A 24 3.83 20.50 -5.71
C CYS A 24 5.02 20.23 -4.76
N ARG A 25 5.44 21.23 -3.99
CA ARG A 25 6.65 21.17 -3.13
C ARG A 25 6.54 20.24 -1.92
N ASP A 26 5.33 19.75 -1.61
CA ASP A 26 5.07 18.85 -0.47
C ASP A 26 5.07 17.35 -0.85
N CYS A 27 5.29 17.03 -2.12
CA CYS A 27 5.43 15.64 -2.58
C CYS A 27 6.83 15.11 -2.25
N LEU A 28 7.00 14.59 -1.03
CA LEU A 28 8.23 13.91 -0.59
C LEU A 28 8.51 12.55 -1.26
N PHE A 29 7.70 12.11 -2.22
CA PHE A 29 7.86 10.78 -2.83
C PHE A 29 7.53 10.81 -4.31
N TYR A 30 8.48 11.24 -5.13
CA TYR A 30 8.83 10.54 -6.37
C TYR A 30 10.08 11.19 -6.96
N ARG A 31 11.21 10.46 -6.94
CA ARG A 31 12.26 10.71 -7.92
C ARG A 31 11.87 9.87 -9.13
N ASP A 32 11.55 10.52 -10.24
CA ASP A 32 11.52 9.85 -11.54
C ASP A 32 12.91 9.26 -11.79
N THR A 33 13.10 7.98 -11.44
CA THR A 33 14.32 7.27 -11.82
C THR A 33 14.17 6.91 -13.30
N PRO A 34 15.09 7.35 -14.17
CA PRO A 34 15.01 6.99 -15.57
C PRO A 34 15.13 5.48 -15.72
N VAL A 35 14.11 4.87 -16.35
CA VAL A 35 14.08 3.45 -16.68
C VAL A 35 15.30 3.17 -17.56
N THR A 36 16.29 2.44 -17.03
CA THR A 36 17.46 2.04 -17.80
C THR A 36 17.11 0.82 -18.66
N PRO A 37 17.58 0.74 -19.91
CA PRO A 37 17.33 -0.41 -20.77
C PRO A 37 17.85 -1.68 -20.10
N GLU A 38 17.10 -2.77 -20.24
CA GLU A 38 17.41 -4.09 -19.71
C GLU A 38 18.86 -4.51 -20.02
N GLY A 39 19.61 -4.91 -18.98
CA GLY A 39 20.88 -5.63 -19.15
C GLY A 39 22.19 -4.86 -19.00
N LYS A 40 22.23 -3.69 -18.33
CA LYS A 40 23.50 -3.02 -17.97
C LYS A 40 23.77 -2.98 -16.47
N MET A 41 24.74 -3.78 -16.00
CA MET A 41 25.25 -3.70 -14.61
C MET A 41 25.61 -2.24 -14.26
N ARG A 42 25.02 -1.74 -13.18
CA ARG A 42 25.37 -0.45 -12.56
C ARG A 42 26.65 -0.63 -11.76
N THR A 43 27.59 0.30 -11.91
CA THR A 43 28.81 0.37 -11.11
C THR A 43 28.73 1.59 -10.22
N PHE A 44 29.07 1.43 -8.95
CA PHE A 44 29.13 2.50 -7.97
C PHE A 44 30.58 2.98 -7.80
N GLU A 45 30.76 4.21 -7.31
CA GLU A 45 32.10 4.78 -7.05
C GLU A 45 32.94 3.93 -6.08
N THR A 46 32.27 3.14 -5.23
CA THR A 46 32.90 2.18 -4.31
C THR A 46 33.48 0.94 -5.01
N GLY A 47 33.29 0.80 -6.32
CA GLY A 47 33.61 -0.42 -7.08
C GLY A 47 32.57 -1.52 -6.92
N ALA A 48 31.51 -1.31 -6.14
CA ALA A 48 30.37 -2.22 -6.08
C ALA A 48 29.65 -2.26 -7.43
N THR A 49 29.07 -3.40 -7.78
CA THR A 49 28.22 -3.53 -8.97
C THR A 49 26.86 -4.11 -8.59
N ARG A 50 25.80 -3.66 -9.27
CA ARG A 50 24.44 -4.21 -9.14
C ARG A 50 23.78 -4.30 -10.49
N ASP A 51 22.96 -5.33 -10.65
CA ASP A 51 22.12 -5.49 -11.83
C ASP A 51 21.13 -4.32 -11.99
N THR A 52 20.61 -4.14 -13.20
CA THR A 52 19.58 -3.15 -13.53
C THR A 52 18.31 -3.38 -12.72
N GLU A 53 17.54 -2.32 -12.50
CA GLU A 53 16.17 -2.44 -12.00
C GLU A 53 15.18 -2.84 -13.11
N GLY A 54 15.61 -2.83 -14.38
CA GLY A 54 14.78 -3.24 -15.52
C GLY A 54 14.21 -4.65 -15.32
N GLY A 55 12.89 -4.76 -15.41
CA GLY A 55 12.15 -6.02 -15.24
C GLY A 55 11.96 -6.48 -13.79
N LYS A 56 12.35 -5.68 -12.77
CA LYS A 56 12.13 -6.00 -11.35
C LYS A 56 11.00 -5.15 -10.78
N GLU A 57 10.22 -5.77 -9.91
CA GLU A 57 9.16 -5.08 -9.18
C GLU A 57 9.76 -4.18 -8.08
N ASP A 58 9.41 -2.89 -8.11
CA ASP A 58 9.81 -1.92 -7.10
C ASP A 58 8.82 -1.92 -5.93
N TYR A 59 8.93 -2.93 -5.06
CA TYR A 59 8.04 -3.05 -3.90
C TYR A 59 8.09 -1.85 -2.96
N GLU A 60 9.22 -1.14 -2.87
CA GLU A 60 9.34 0.05 -2.01
C GLU A 60 8.59 1.24 -2.62
N GLY A 61 8.69 1.43 -3.93
CA GLY A 61 7.90 2.43 -4.65
C GLY A 61 6.40 2.12 -4.70
N PHE A 62 6.01 0.84 -4.71
CA PHE A 62 4.60 0.43 -4.81
C PHE A 62 3.86 0.37 -3.48
N LEU A 63 4.57 0.29 -2.35
CA LEU A 63 3.97 0.09 -1.03
C LEU A 63 4.34 1.22 -0.08
N SER A 64 3.32 1.84 0.53
CA SER A 64 3.56 2.83 1.57
C SER A 64 3.86 2.17 2.92
N PRO A 65 5.01 2.46 3.56
CA PRO A 65 5.33 1.91 4.89
C PRO A 65 4.32 2.34 5.97
N MET A 66 3.73 3.53 5.84
CA MET A 66 2.69 4.01 6.77
C MET A 66 1.41 3.17 6.68
N VAL A 67 0.98 2.87 5.45
CA VAL A 67 -0.20 2.03 5.21
C VAL A 67 0.05 0.61 5.70
N LEU A 68 1.22 0.04 5.43
CA LEU A 68 1.60 -1.30 5.89
C LEU A 68 1.65 -1.40 7.42
N LYS A 69 2.21 -0.39 8.10
CA LYS A 69 2.21 -0.34 9.57
C LYS A 69 0.79 -0.32 10.13
N ARG A 70 -0.08 0.53 9.59
CA ARG A 70 -1.47 0.63 10.03
C ARG A 70 -2.26 -0.66 9.80
N PHE A 71 -1.98 -1.34 8.69
CA PHE A 71 -2.56 -2.64 8.41
C PHE A 71 -2.04 -3.74 9.36
N ALA A 72 -0.76 -3.73 9.70
CA ALA A 72 -0.19 -4.66 10.67
C ALA A 72 -0.82 -4.50 12.07
N GLU A 73 -1.09 -3.26 12.48
CA GLU A 73 -1.83 -2.95 13.72
C GLU A 73 -3.27 -3.49 13.67
N TYR A 74 -3.97 -3.27 12.54
CA TYR A 74 -5.29 -3.86 12.30
C TYR A 74 -5.25 -5.39 12.43
N MET A 75 -4.31 -6.07 11.76
CA MET A 75 -4.17 -7.52 11.82
C MET A 75 -3.84 -8.02 13.22
N SER A 76 -3.02 -7.28 13.97
CA SER A 76 -2.66 -7.59 15.36
C SER A 76 -3.84 -7.49 16.31
N LYS A 77 -4.76 -6.54 16.08
CA LYS A 77 -6.04 -6.44 16.80
C LYS A 77 -6.96 -7.63 16.47
N HIS A 78 -7.09 -7.98 15.19
CA HIS A 78 -8.09 -8.96 14.73
C HIS A 78 -7.66 -10.44 14.83
N ARG A 79 -6.41 -10.73 15.23
CA ARG A 79 -5.97 -12.10 15.56
C ARG A 79 -6.39 -12.57 16.96
N ILE A 80 -6.85 -11.67 17.82
CA ILE A 80 -7.35 -11.99 19.16
C ILE A 80 -8.82 -12.40 19.05
N GLN A 81 -9.15 -13.57 19.55
CA GLN A 81 -10.51 -14.12 19.52
C GLN A 81 -11.34 -13.63 20.70
N ALA A 82 -12.66 -13.86 20.65
CA ALA A 82 -13.58 -13.50 21.72
C ALA A 82 -13.27 -14.21 23.05
N ASP A 83 -12.66 -15.40 22.99
CA ASP A 83 -12.19 -16.17 24.14
C ASP A 83 -10.77 -15.76 24.61
N GLY A 84 -10.19 -14.71 24.00
CA GLY A 84 -8.84 -14.23 24.30
C GLY A 84 -7.72 -15.03 23.65
N THR A 85 -8.01 -16.13 22.94
CA THR A 85 -6.98 -16.91 22.25
C THR A 85 -6.40 -16.12 21.09
N VAL A 86 -5.10 -16.28 20.84
CA VAL A 86 -4.38 -15.56 19.77
C VAL A 86 -4.13 -16.50 18.61
N ARG A 87 -4.66 -16.18 17.43
CA ARG A 87 -4.36 -16.91 16.20
C ARG A 87 -2.97 -16.54 15.69
N ALA A 88 -2.30 -17.48 15.03
CA ALA A 88 -1.11 -17.20 14.25
C ALA A 88 -1.40 -16.09 13.22
N SER A 89 -0.44 -15.20 12.98
CA SER A 89 -0.63 -14.01 12.13
C SER A 89 -0.94 -14.36 10.66
N ASP A 90 -0.51 -15.52 10.20
CA ASP A 90 -0.70 -16.07 8.87
C ASP A 90 -1.89 -17.04 8.77
N ASN A 91 -2.70 -17.20 9.83
CA ASN A 91 -3.80 -18.17 9.86
C ASN A 91 -4.76 -18.06 8.67
N TRP A 92 -4.98 -16.84 8.15
CA TRP A 92 -5.82 -16.59 6.99
C TRP A 92 -5.31 -17.25 5.69
N GLN A 93 -4.00 -17.53 5.58
CA GLN A 93 -3.39 -18.20 4.42
C GLN A 93 -3.76 -19.70 4.35
N ARG A 94 -4.24 -20.30 5.44
CA ARG A 94 -4.88 -21.62 5.40
C ARG A 94 -6.08 -21.64 4.44
N GLY A 95 -6.71 -20.48 4.32
CA GLY A 95 -7.71 -20.15 3.32
C GLY A 95 -9.12 -20.07 3.89
N ILE A 96 -9.89 -19.17 3.28
CA ILE A 96 -11.27 -18.86 3.63
C ILE A 96 -12.07 -18.91 2.31
N PRO A 97 -13.31 -19.42 2.30
CA PRO A 97 -14.11 -19.47 1.07
C PRO A 97 -14.28 -18.09 0.41
N ARG A 98 -14.23 -18.04 -0.93
CA ARG A 98 -14.38 -16.80 -1.73
C ARG A 98 -15.66 -16.04 -1.39
N ASP A 99 -16.76 -16.75 -1.17
CA ASP A 99 -18.05 -16.16 -0.78
C ASP A 99 -18.02 -15.46 0.57
N VAL A 100 -17.18 -15.94 1.50
CA VAL A 100 -17.02 -15.29 2.81
C VAL A 100 -16.22 -14.01 2.66
N TYR A 101 -15.14 -14.03 1.86
CA TYR A 101 -14.36 -12.84 1.56
C TYR A 101 -15.21 -11.75 0.90
N ILE A 102 -15.96 -12.07 -0.17
CA ILE A 102 -16.72 -11.04 -0.90
C ILE A 102 -17.86 -10.45 -0.06
N LYS A 103 -18.55 -11.27 0.74
CA LYS A 103 -19.58 -10.80 1.66
C LYS A 103 -19.00 -9.88 2.73
N SER A 104 -17.80 -10.18 3.23
CA SER A 104 -17.14 -9.33 4.23
C SER A 104 -16.54 -8.07 3.63
N ALA A 105 -15.94 -8.15 2.45
CA ALA A 105 -15.48 -7.00 1.68
C ALA A 105 -16.62 -6.00 1.47
N TRP A 106 -17.81 -6.47 1.09
CA TRP A 106 -18.96 -5.59 0.86
C TRP A 106 -19.37 -4.80 2.12
N ARG A 107 -19.35 -5.43 3.31
CA ARG A 107 -19.64 -4.73 4.56
C ARG A 107 -18.63 -3.62 4.85
N HIS A 108 -17.35 -3.92 4.72
CA HIS A 108 -16.29 -2.92 4.91
C HIS A 108 -16.33 -1.82 3.85
N PHE A 109 -16.67 -2.16 2.60
CA PHE A 109 -16.88 -1.17 1.56
C PHE A 109 -18.02 -0.20 1.89
N MET A 110 -19.14 -0.70 2.43
CA MET A 110 -20.22 0.18 2.89
C MET A 110 -19.77 1.11 4.01
N ASP A 111 -18.96 0.63 4.97
CA ASP A 111 -18.39 1.47 6.02
C ASP A 111 -17.46 2.55 5.43
N VAL A 112 -16.59 2.19 4.48
CA VAL A 112 -15.73 3.15 3.76
C VAL A 112 -16.58 4.20 3.03
N TRP A 113 -17.65 3.77 2.37
CA TRP A 113 -18.52 4.68 1.62
C TRP A 113 -19.27 5.65 2.56
N LEU A 114 -19.76 5.18 3.70
CA LEU A 114 -20.38 6.05 4.71
C LEU A 114 -19.39 7.12 5.18
N GLU A 115 -18.19 6.73 5.59
CA GLU A 115 -17.14 7.64 6.07
C GLU A 115 -16.70 8.63 5.00
N HIS A 116 -16.56 8.18 3.76
CA HIS A 116 -16.27 9.06 2.62
C HIS A 116 -17.34 10.14 2.42
N ARG A 117 -18.60 9.87 2.82
CA ARG A 117 -19.71 10.82 2.78
C ARG A 117 -19.87 11.64 4.06
N GLY A 118 -18.90 11.56 4.98
CA GLY A 118 -18.91 12.25 6.26
C GLY A 118 -19.84 11.63 7.30
N GLN A 119 -20.29 10.39 7.09
CA GLN A 119 -21.12 9.64 8.03
C GLN A 119 -20.25 8.68 8.84
N LYS A 120 -20.54 8.55 10.14
CA LYS A 120 -19.81 7.62 11.00
C LYS A 120 -20.18 6.17 10.67
N SER A 121 -19.16 5.33 10.50
CA SER A 121 -19.26 3.88 10.42
C SER A 121 -19.01 3.23 11.79
N ARG A 122 -19.03 1.90 11.82
CA ARG A 122 -18.90 1.11 13.05
C ARG A 122 -17.51 1.23 13.69
N ASP A 123 -16.47 1.17 12.87
CA ASP A 123 -15.07 1.06 13.33
C ASP A 123 -14.19 2.23 12.85
N GLY A 124 -14.75 3.16 12.07
CA GLY A 124 -14.02 4.28 11.49
C GLY A 124 -13.38 3.96 10.12
N LEU A 125 -12.99 5.01 9.40
CA LEU A 125 -12.49 4.91 8.02
C LEU A 125 -11.26 4.00 7.89
N GLU A 126 -10.29 4.11 8.78
CA GLU A 126 -9.04 3.35 8.69
C GLU A 126 -9.24 1.84 8.90
N ASP A 127 -10.05 1.43 9.89
CA ASP A 127 -10.36 0.02 10.13
C ASP A 127 -11.25 -0.53 9.00
N ALA A 128 -12.15 0.29 8.44
CA ALA A 128 -12.93 -0.09 7.28
C ALA A 128 -12.05 -0.33 6.03
N LEU A 129 -11.09 0.56 5.75
CA LEU A 129 -10.12 0.40 4.67
C LEU A 129 -9.23 -0.84 4.89
N CYS A 130 -8.72 -1.05 6.10
CA CYS A 130 -7.90 -2.22 6.42
C CYS A 130 -8.70 -3.53 6.28
N GLY A 131 -9.95 -3.54 6.75
CA GLY A 131 -10.84 -4.69 6.61
C GLY A 131 -11.17 -5.00 5.15
N LEU A 132 -11.41 -3.98 4.32
CA LEU A 132 -11.59 -4.15 2.89
C LEU A 132 -10.32 -4.73 2.25
N MET A 133 -9.15 -4.16 2.55
CA MET A 133 -7.86 -4.61 2.04
C MET A 133 -7.57 -6.07 2.42
N PHE A 134 -7.83 -6.47 3.68
CA PHE A 134 -7.69 -7.86 4.13
C PHE A 134 -8.52 -8.82 3.27
N ASN A 135 -9.78 -8.48 2.98
CA ASN A 135 -10.65 -9.34 2.19
C ASN A 135 -10.24 -9.40 0.72
N VAL A 136 -9.78 -8.29 0.13
CA VAL A 136 -9.25 -8.26 -1.24
C VAL A 136 -8.01 -9.14 -1.36
N MET A 137 -7.04 -8.98 -0.45
CA MET A 137 -5.82 -9.81 -0.44
C MET A 137 -6.14 -11.29 -0.22
N GLY A 138 -7.03 -11.58 0.72
CA GLY A 138 -7.48 -12.95 0.98
C GLY A 138 -8.16 -13.61 -0.22
N TYR A 139 -9.04 -12.87 -0.90
CA TYR A 139 -9.70 -13.34 -2.12
C TYR A 139 -8.69 -13.59 -3.25
N LEU A 140 -7.78 -12.64 -3.50
CA LEU A 140 -6.72 -12.79 -4.51
C LEU A 140 -5.83 -13.99 -4.20
N PHE A 141 -5.45 -14.19 -2.93
CA PHE A 141 -4.68 -15.34 -2.51
C PHE A 141 -5.37 -16.66 -2.86
N GLN A 142 -6.71 -16.75 -2.73
CA GLN A 142 -7.45 -17.95 -3.16
C GLN A 142 -7.41 -18.15 -4.66
N VAL A 143 -7.64 -17.10 -5.45
CA VAL A 143 -7.60 -17.17 -6.91
C VAL A 143 -6.23 -17.66 -7.40
N LEU A 144 -5.14 -17.10 -6.86
CA LEU A 144 -3.77 -17.48 -7.21
C LEU A 144 -3.44 -18.92 -6.79
N ARG A 145 -3.94 -19.35 -5.61
CA ARG A 145 -3.71 -20.71 -5.11
C ARG A 145 -4.48 -21.76 -5.92
N GLU A 146 -5.71 -21.45 -6.31
CA GLU A 146 -6.54 -22.31 -7.17
C GLU A 146 -5.93 -22.45 -8.57
N GLY A 147 -5.47 -21.34 -9.17
CA GLY A 147 -4.80 -21.35 -10.49
C GLY A 147 -3.55 -22.23 -10.52
N LYS A 148 -2.69 -22.14 -9.50
CA LYS A 148 -1.52 -23.02 -9.37
C LYS A 148 -1.89 -24.50 -9.22
N ARG A 149 -3.02 -24.81 -8.57
CA ARG A 149 -3.47 -26.19 -8.40
C ARG A 149 -4.03 -26.78 -9.70
N SER A 150 -4.64 -25.96 -10.56
CA SER A 150 -5.07 -26.39 -11.89
C SER A 150 -3.94 -26.57 -12.90
N GLU A 151 -2.77 -25.95 -12.68
CA GLU A 151 -1.59 -26.14 -13.53
C GLU A 151 -0.80 -27.43 -13.21
N ILE A 152 -1.02 -28.00 -12.01
CA ILE A 152 -0.31 -29.18 -11.51
C ILE A 152 -1.19 -30.46 -11.63
N ALA A 153 -2.49 -30.31 -11.84
CA ALA A 153 -3.48 -31.40 -11.94
C ALA A 153 -3.76 -31.78 -13.39
#